data_AF-A0A2V1DWG0-F1
#
_entry.id   AF-A0A2V1DWG0-F1
#
_cell.length_a   1.000
_cell.length_b   1.000
_cell.length_c   1.000
_cell.angle_alpha   90.00
_cell.angle_beta   90.00
_cell.angle_gamma   90.00
#
_symmetry.space_group_name_H-M   'P 1'
#
loop_
_entity.id
_entity.type
_entity.pdbx_description
1 polymer ?
#
loop_
_entity_poly.entity_id
_entity_poly.type
_entity_poly.pdbx_seq_one_letter_code
_entity_poly.pdbx_strand_id
1 'polypeptide(L)'
;MANVSEKVDFKLSFIGKTTEEDDGVQCMHGQTECLGNIVELCAASEYPNLKTYLGFTMCLERNYHLIPQQDFLEECALEHGMSFEKLNDCMSKDDGAYGMGMLRDSVTRSANLGVTTSCTVRLDGKTRCVRDGGEWSHCDDGSEPEDLVNDIKKLYKA
;
A
#
# COMPACT_ATOMS: atom_id res chain seq x y z
N MET A 1 -2.74 10.63 -8.24
CA MET A 1 -3.76 9.57 -8.41
C MET A 1 -5.20 10.07 -8.48
N ALA A 2 -5.64 11.06 -7.69
CA ALA A 2 -7.04 11.52 -7.69
C ALA A 2 -7.62 11.89 -9.08
N ASN A 3 -6.79 12.43 -9.98
CA ASN A 3 -7.19 12.83 -11.34
C ASN A 3 -7.42 11.67 -12.32
N VAL A 4 -6.99 10.46 -11.95
CA VAL A 4 -7.03 9.27 -12.80
C VAL A 4 -7.60 8.06 -12.07
N SER A 5 -8.27 8.27 -10.93
CA SER A 5 -8.75 7.17 -10.07
C SER A 5 -9.74 6.24 -10.77
N GLU A 6 -10.50 6.75 -11.74
CA GLU A 6 -11.46 5.97 -12.54
C GLU A 6 -10.82 5.26 -13.74
N LYS A 7 -9.49 5.40 -13.92
CA LYS A 7 -8.74 4.87 -15.06
C LYS A 7 -7.72 3.81 -14.66
N VAL A 8 -7.65 3.49 -13.37
CA VAL A 8 -6.65 2.60 -12.81
C VAL A 8 -7.31 1.55 -11.94
N ASP A 9 -6.80 0.33 -12.02
CA ASP A 9 -6.90 -0.65 -10.95
C ASP A 9 -5.66 -0.50 -10.06
N PHE A 10 -5.73 0.41 -9.09
CA PHE A 10 -4.60 0.69 -8.22
C PHE A 10 -4.49 -0.40 -7.16
N LYS A 11 -3.30 -0.97 -7.02
CA LYS A 11 -3.01 -1.98 -6.01
C LYS A 11 -1.75 -1.58 -5.23
N LEU A 12 -1.94 -1.29 -3.95
CA LEU A 12 -0.85 -1.14 -3.00
C LEU A 12 -0.25 -2.53 -2.71
N SER A 13 1.06 -2.62 -2.58
CA SER A 13 1.74 -3.86 -2.21
C SER A 13 3.01 -3.59 -1.43
N PHE A 14 3.36 -4.52 -0.55
CA PHE A 14 4.44 -4.35 0.42
C PHE A 14 5.59 -5.32 0.13
N ILE A 15 6.77 -4.98 0.64
CA ILE A 15 7.98 -5.80 0.55
C ILE A 15 8.22 -6.41 1.92
N GLY A 16 8.59 -7.68 1.94
CA GLY A 16 8.91 -8.41 3.15
C GLY A 16 9.38 -9.81 2.78
N LYS A 17 9.42 -10.69 3.77
CA LYS A 17 9.73 -12.11 3.59
C LYS A 17 8.66 -12.95 4.26
N THR A 18 8.08 -13.89 3.53
CA THR A 18 7.15 -14.87 4.10
C THR A 18 7.92 -15.86 4.98
N THR A 19 7.36 -16.22 6.12
CA THR A 19 7.86 -17.30 6.99
C THR A 19 7.08 -18.59 6.70
N GLU A 20 7.77 -19.72 6.61
CA GLU A 20 7.13 -21.02 6.31
C GLU A 20 6.63 -21.74 7.57
N GLU A 21 7.17 -21.40 8.75
CA GLU A 21 6.91 -22.12 10.00
C GLU A 21 5.57 -21.73 10.66
N ASP A 22 5.10 -20.50 10.43
CA ASP A 22 3.95 -19.91 11.12
C ASP A 22 3.01 -19.13 10.18
N ASP A 23 3.17 -19.30 8.86
CA ASP A 23 2.45 -18.55 7.82
C ASP A 23 2.54 -17.01 7.95
N GLY A 24 3.51 -16.51 8.73
CA GLY A 24 3.72 -15.09 8.98
C GLY A 24 4.46 -14.34 7.87
N VAL A 25 4.77 -13.09 8.18
CA VAL A 25 5.58 -12.18 7.36
C VAL A 25 6.59 -11.44 8.24
N GLN A 26 7.84 -11.45 7.80
CA GLN A 26 8.90 -10.61 8.33
C GLN A 26 9.01 -9.35 7.47
N CYS A 27 8.57 -8.21 8.02
CA CYS A 27 8.75 -6.90 7.39
C CYS A 27 10.15 -6.33 7.69
N MET A 28 10.61 -5.40 6.86
CA MET A 28 11.98 -4.88 6.88
C MET A 28 12.28 -4.02 8.12
N HIS A 29 11.25 -3.40 8.68
CA HIS A 29 11.32 -2.49 9.83
C HIS A 29 10.58 -3.04 11.06
N GLY A 30 10.37 -4.36 11.12
CA GLY A 30 9.80 -5.05 12.27
C GLY A 30 8.27 -5.10 12.32
N GLN A 31 7.74 -5.44 13.49
CA GLN A 31 6.31 -5.78 13.64
C GLN A 31 5.37 -4.58 13.46
N THR A 32 5.81 -3.38 13.83
CA THR A 32 4.99 -2.16 13.69
C THR A 32 4.76 -1.81 12.22
N GLU A 33 5.75 -2.01 11.36
CA GLU A 33 5.58 -1.91 9.90
C GLU A 33 4.59 -2.97 9.39
N CYS A 34 4.70 -4.23 9.84
CA CYS A 34 3.74 -5.24 9.44
C CYS A 34 2.31 -4.88 9.82
N LEU A 35 2.09 -4.33 11.02
CA LEU A 35 0.78 -3.88 11.46
C LEU A 35 0.28 -2.67 10.63
N GLY A 36 1.17 -1.72 10.32
CA GLY A 36 0.89 -0.63 9.38
C GLY A 36 0.42 -1.13 8.01
N ASN A 37 1.17 -2.08 7.44
CA ASN A 37 0.82 -2.67 6.15
C ASN A 37 -0.54 -3.39 6.21
N ILE A 38 -0.82 -4.11 7.30
CA ILE A 38 -2.11 -4.81 7.51
C ILE A 38 -3.26 -3.79 7.59
N VAL A 39 -3.12 -2.69 8.35
CA VAL A 39 -4.21 -1.70 8.46
C VAL A 39 -4.48 -1.01 7.11
N GLU A 40 -3.45 -0.76 6.31
CA GLU A 40 -3.59 -0.19 4.96
C GLU A 40 -4.25 -1.17 3.98
N LEU A 41 -3.92 -2.47 4.06
CA LEU A 41 -4.60 -3.52 3.29
C LEU A 41 -6.08 -3.64 3.69
N CYS A 42 -6.37 -3.62 4.98
CA CYS A 42 -7.73 -3.61 5.51
C CYS A 42 -8.51 -2.37 5.05
N ALA A 43 -7.90 -1.19 5.06
CA ALA A 43 -8.50 0.03 4.53
C ALA A 43 -8.86 -0.11 3.05
N ALA A 44 -7.96 -0.66 2.22
CA ALA A 44 -8.23 -0.91 0.80
C ALA A 44 -9.35 -1.94 0.57
N SER A 45 -9.45 -2.97 1.42
CA SER A 45 -10.50 -4.00 1.35
C SER A 45 -11.87 -3.45 1.76
N GLU A 46 -11.93 -2.80 2.92
CA GLU A 46 -13.20 -2.37 3.54
C GLU A 46 -13.75 -1.08 2.94
N TYR A 47 -12.90 -0.27 2.30
CA TYR A 47 -13.25 1.01 1.69
C TYR A 47 -12.64 1.11 0.29
N PRO A 48 -13.13 0.35 -0.72
CA PRO A 48 -12.48 0.19 -2.02
C PRO A 48 -12.48 1.46 -2.91
N ASN A 49 -12.94 2.61 -2.40
CA ASN A 49 -12.76 3.88 -3.08
C ASN A 49 -11.30 4.33 -2.97
N LEU A 50 -10.60 4.39 -4.11
CA LEU A 50 -9.18 4.76 -4.17
C LEU A 50 -8.85 6.09 -3.49
N LYS A 51 -9.71 7.12 -3.60
CA LYS A 51 -9.43 8.41 -2.98
C LYS A 51 -9.49 8.31 -1.45
N THR A 52 -10.39 7.48 -0.93
CA THR A 52 -10.58 7.25 0.50
C THR A 52 -9.40 6.46 1.09
N TYR A 53 -9.14 5.23 0.62
CA TYR A 53 -8.09 4.41 1.23
C TYR A 53 -6.68 4.92 0.96
N LEU A 54 -6.40 5.48 -0.22
CA LEU A 54 -5.09 6.07 -0.47
C LEU A 54 -4.91 7.35 0.33
N GLY A 55 -5.99 8.10 0.61
CA GLY A 55 -5.96 9.22 1.54
C GLY A 55 -5.51 8.75 2.94
N PHE A 56 -6.16 7.73 3.47
CA PHE A 56 -5.81 7.10 4.74
C PHE A 56 -4.35 6.62 4.79
N THR A 57 -3.90 5.86 3.78
CA THR A 57 -2.48 5.45 3.65
C THR A 57 -1.54 6.65 3.69
N MET A 58 -1.82 7.70 2.92
CA MET A 58 -0.98 8.91 2.92
C MET A 58 -0.98 9.66 4.26
N CYS A 59 -2.04 9.58 5.05
CA CYS A 59 -2.09 10.12 6.41
C CYS A 59 -1.14 9.35 7.34
N LEU A 60 -1.20 8.02 7.30
CA LEU A 60 -0.32 7.14 8.07
C LEU A 60 1.15 7.36 7.72
N GLU A 61 1.49 7.32 6.43
CA GLU A 61 2.85 7.44 5.91
C GLU A 61 3.54 8.76 6.29
N ARG A 62 2.78 9.85 6.51
CA ARG A 62 3.35 11.12 6.97
C ARG A 62 3.92 11.06 8.38
N ASN A 63 3.39 10.19 9.23
CA ASN A 63 3.80 10.04 10.62
C ASN A 63 3.92 8.56 11.01
N TYR A 64 4.51 7.74 10.13
CA TYR A 64 4.58 6.27 10.28
C TYR A 64 5.20 5.82 11.62
N HIS A 65 6.06 6.63 12.23
CA HIS A 65 6.63 6.37 13.56
C HIS A 65 5.59 6.29 14.69
N LEU A 66 4.40 6.86 14.50
CA LEU A 66 3.31 6.79 15.46
C LEU A 66 2.54 5.48 15.38
N ILE A 67 2.74 4.65 14.35
CA ILE A 67 2.13 3.32 14.26
C ILE A 67 2.74 2.42 15.35
N PRO A 68 1.93 1.74 16.20
CA PRO A 68 0.50 1.48 16.06
C PRO A 68 -0.38 2.20 17.10
N GLN A 69 -0.06 3.43 17.48
CA GLN A 69 -0.85 4.20 18.43
C GLN A 69 -2.30 4.31 17.92
N GLN A 70 -3.24 3.83 18.73
CA GLN A 70 -4.64 3.73 18.36
C GLN A 70 -5.24 5.10 18.02
N ASP A 71 -4.99 6.12 18.86
CA ASP A 71 -5.49 7.49 18.63
C ASP A 71 -5.05 8.02 17.25
N PHE A 72 -3.81 7.74 16.83
CA PHE A 72 -3.32 8.13 15.50
C PHE A 72 -4.03 7.40 14.35
N LEU A 73 -4.28 6.09 14.50
CA LEU A 73 -5.05 5.33 13.51
C LEU A 73 -6.50 5.82 13.42
N GLU A 74 -7.11 6.12 14.56
CA GLU A 74 -8.47 6.68 14.65
C GLU A 74 -8.56 8.07 14.02
N GLU A 75 -7.59 8.94 14.26
CA GLU A 75 -7.51 10.28 13.65
C GLU A 75 -7.43 10.20 12.12
N CYS A 76 -6.51 9.40 11.59
CA CYS A 76 -6.40 9.21 10.15
C CYS A 76 -7.65 8.56 9.55
N ALA A 77 -8.26 7.59 10.24
CA ALA A 77 -9.51 6.96 9.80
C ALA A 77 -10.64 8.01 9.73
N LEU A 78 -10.80 8.82 10.77
CA LEU A 78 -11.82 9.87 10.87
C LEU A 78 -11.63 10.94 9.78
N GLU A 79 -10.39 11.42 9.56
CA GLU A 79 -10.06 12.40 8.52
C GLU A 79 -10.52 11.95 7.12
N HIS A 80 -10.45 10.65 6.85
CA HIS A 80 -10.83 10.05 5.58
C HIS A 80 -12.20 9.36 5.58
N GLY A 81 -13.02 9.58 6.62
CA GLY A 81 -14.40 9.07 6.68
C GLY A 81 -14.49 7.54 6.82
N MET A 82 -13.49 6.92 7.45
CA MET A 82 -13.46 5.51 7.78
C MET A 82 -13.84 5.30 9.26
N SER A 83 -14.58 4.23 9.53
CA SER A 83 -14.74 3.67 10.88
C SER A 83 -13.50 2.87 11.27
N PHE A 84 -12.84 3.27 12.36
CA PHE A 84 -11.75 2.52 12.96
C PHE A 84 -12.21 1.14 13.45
N GLU A 85 -13.43 1.02 14.00
CA GLU A 85 -14.00 -0.27 14.41
C GLU A 85 -14.02 -1.26 13.24
N LYS A 86 -14.45 -0.81 12.06
CA LYS A 86 -14.47 -1.64 10.85
C LYS A 86 -13.06 -2.06 10.40
N LEU A 87 -12.06 -1.18 10.56
CA LEU A 87 -10.66 -1.53 10.29
C LEU A 87 -10.16 -2.55 11.31
N ASN A 88 -10.43 -2.34 12.60
CA ASN A 88 -10.05 -3.23 13.68
C ASN A 88 -10.69 -4.62 13.54
N ASP A 89 -11.95 -4.69 13.12
CA ASP A 89 -12.63 -5.95 12.80
C ASP A 89 -11.91 -6.70 11.68
N CYS A 90 -11.51 -6.01 10.60
CA CYS A 90 -10.72 -6.62 9.53
C CYS A 90 -9.36 -7.12 10.04
N MET A 91 -8.66 -6.33 10.85
CA MET A 91 -7.33 -6.68 11.38
C MET A 91 -7.36 -7.86 12.36
N SER A 92 -8.43 -7.97 13.16
CA SER A 92 -8.58 -8.99 14.20
C SER A 92 -9.37 -10.22 13.75
N LYS A 93 -9.97 -10.18 12.56
CA LYS A 93 -10.72 -11.30 11.98
C LYS A 93 -9.88 -12.57 11.93
N ASP A 94 -10.51 -13.68 12.33
CA ASP A 94 -9.89 -15.01 12.42
C ASP A 94 -8.62 -15.00 13.31
N ASP A 95 -8.68 -14.36 14.48
CA ASP A 95 -7.54 -14.13 15.39
C ASP A 95 -6.35 -13.43 14.71
N GLY A 96 -6.65 -12.58 13.72
CA GLY A 96 -5.67 -11.84 12.91
C GLY A 96 -5.11 -12.61 11.70
N ALA A 97 -5.50 -13.87 11.51
CA ALA A 97 -5.06 -14.67 10.37
C ALA A 97 -5.53 -14.07 9.03
N TYR A 98 -6.70 -13.42 8.99
CA TYR A 98 -7.19 -12.76 7.78
C TYR A 98 -6.28 -11.62 7.33
N GLY A 99 -5.95 -10.68 8.24
CA GLY A 99 -5.06 -9.57 7.95
C GLY A 99 -3.64 -10.03 7.61
N MET A 100 -3.12 -11.02 8.35
CA MET A 100 -1.81 -11.62 8.05
C MET A 100 -1.79 -12.29 6.66
N GLY A 101 -2.86 -13.01 6.30
CA GLY A 101 -3.01 -13.61 4.97
C GLY A 101 -2.97 -12.58 3.84
N MET A 102 -3.66 -11.44 4.01
CA MET A 102 -3.59 -10.33 3.05
C MET A 102 -2.16 -9.78 2.91
N LEU A 103 -1.43 -9.62 4.03
CA LEU A 103 -0.04 -9.17 4.00
C LEU A 103 0.87 -10.19 3.31
N ARG A 104 0.67 -11.48 3.58
CA ARG A 104 1.41 -12.58 2.95
C ARG A 104 1.21 -12.60 1.43
N ASP A 105 -0.03 -12.46 0.96
CA ASP A 105 -0.36 -12.37 -0.47
C ASP A 105 0.30 -11.14 -1.12
N SER A 106 0.27 -10.01 -0.43
CA SER A 106 0.89 -8.76 -0.86
C SER A 106 2.41 -8.89 -1.04
N VAL A 107 3.09 -9.45 -0.03
CA VAL A 107 4.55 -9.69 -0.06
C VAL A 107 4.92 -10.72 -1.14
N THR A 108 4.17 -11.81 -1.24
CA THR A 108 4.37 -12.85 -2.26
C THR A 108 4.25 -12.26 -3.66
N ARG A 109 3.25 -11.39 -3.90
CA ARG A 109 3.09 -10.68 -5.17
C ARG A 109 4.30 -9.81 -5.48
N SER A 110 4.77 -9.00 -4.52
CA SER A 110 5.96 -8.15 -4.72
C SER A 110 7.20 -8.98 -5.06
N ALA A 111 7.42 -10.09 -4.36
CA ALA A 111 8.52 -11.00 -4.62
C ALA A 111 8.45 -11.64 -6.02
N ASN A 112 7.27 -12.16 -6.42
CA ASN A 112 7.05 -12.74 -7.75
C ASN A 112 7.27 -11.74 -8.89
N LEU A 113 7.05 -10.45 -8.61
CA LEU A 113 7.27 -9.35 -9.55
C LEU A 113 8.72 -8.83 -9.54
N GLY A 114 9.60 -9.39 -8.71
CA GLY A 114 10.99 -8.99 -8.58
C GLY A 114 11.19 -7.62 -7.92
N VAL A 115 10.24 -7.16 -7.10
CA VAL A 115 10.30 -5.86 -6.44
C VAL A 115 11.11 -5.99 -5.14
N THR A 116 12.25 -5.30 -5.09
CA THR A 116 13.17 -5.31 -3.93
C THR A 116 13.34 -3.96 -3.26
N THR A 117 12.86 -2.88 -3.89
CA THR A 117 13.07 -1.51 -3.42
C THR A 117 11.73 -0.80 -3.22
N SER A 118 11.52 -0.25 -2.02
CA SER A 118 10.43 0.69 -1.78
C SER A 118 10.99 2.11 -1.94
N CYS A 119 10.45 2.95 -2.82
CA CYS A 119 9.22 2.79 -3.60
C CYS A 119 9.50 2.30 -5.03
N THR A 120 8.77 1.28 -5.50
CA THR A 120 8.72 0.88 -6.92
C THR A 120 7.34 1.14 -7.48
N VAL A 121 7.25 1.99 -8.50
CA VAL A 121 6.01 2.25 -9.25
C VAL A 121 5.97 1.31 -10.44
N ARG A 122 4.86 0.57 -10.57
CA ARG A 122 4.59 -0.29 -11.73
C ARG A 122 3.35 0.20 -12.48
N LEU A 123 3.41 0.16 -13.80
CA LEU A 123 2.33 0.54 -14.71
C LEU A 123 2.28 -0.46 -15.86
N ASP A 124 1.08 -0.95 -16.19
CA ASP A 124 0.86 -1.91 -17.29
C ASP A 124 1.80 -3.12 -17.25
N GLY A 125 1.91 -3.74 -16.07
CA GLY A 125 2.75 -4.91 -15.83
C GLY A 125 4.26 -4.65 -15.77
N LYS A 126 4.73 -3.43 -16.06
CA LYS A 126 6.16 -3.07 -16.11
C LYS A 126 6.56 -2.17 -14.95
N THR A 127 7.83 -2.22 -14.57
CA THR A 127 8.43 -1.22 -13.68
C THR A 127 8.51 0.10 -14.45
N ARG A 128 7.95 1.16 -13.87
CA ARG A 128 7.85 2.50 -14.47
C ARG A 128 8.80 3.51 -13.83
N CYS A 129 9.07 3.35 -12.54
CA CYS A 129 10.00 4.17 -11.77
C CYS A 129 10.40 3.43 -10.49
N VAL A 130 11.63 3.64 -10.03
CA VAL A 130 12.12 3.18 -8.73
C VAL A 130 12.70 4.37 -8.00
N ARG A 131 12.31 4.57 -6.73
CA ARG A 131 12.88 5.57 -5.85
C ARG A 131 13.69 4.90 -4.76
N ASP A 132 14.96 5.26 -4.67
CA ASP A 132 15.89 4.74 -3.65
C ASP A 132 16.75 5.88 -3.12
N GLY A 133 16.96 5.95 -1.80
CA GLY A 133 17.75 7.01 -1.17
C GLY A 133 17.24 8.44 -1.46
N GLY A 134 15.97 8.60 -1.88
CA GLY A 134 15.39 9.87 -2.29
C GLY A 134 15.54 10.20 -3.78
N GLU A 135 16.32 9.43 -4.53
CA GLU A 135 16.59 9.61 -5.96
C GLU A 135 15.69 8.71 -6.82
N TRP A 136 15.24 9.24 -7.97
CA TRP A 136 14.46 8.48 -8.95
C TRP A 136 15.36 7.87 -10.01
N SER A 137 15.10 6.60 -10.35
CA SER A 137 15.77 5.84 -11.40
C SER A 137 14.76 5.04 -12.22
N HIS A 138 15.18 4.59 -13.40
CA HIS A 138 14.33 3.81 -14.31
C HIS A 138 13.02 4.54 -14.67
N CYS A 139 13.11 5.86 -14.80
CA CYS A 139 12.00 6.78 -15.09
C CYS A 139 12.19 7.42 -16.47
N ASP A 140 12.35 6.61 -17.51
CA ASP A 140 12.70 7.10 -18.87
C ASP A 140 11.67 8.12 -19.41
N ASP A 141 10.39 7.93 -19.04
CA ASP A 141 9.28 8.80 -19.39
C ASP A 141 9.01 9.90 -18.32
N GLY A 142 10.00 10.21 -17.47
CA GLY A 142 9.89 11.24 -16.42
C GLY A 142 9.44 10.69 -15.05
N SER A 143 9.76 11.43 -13.98
CA SER A 143 9.52 11.04 -12.58
C SER A 143 8.47 11.89 -11.87
N GLU A 144 7.94 12.92 -12.52
CA GLU A 144 6.96 13.81 -11.90
C GLU A 144 5.58 13.14 -11.84
N PRO A 145 4.73 13.49 -10.86
CA PRO A 145 3.37 12.94 -10.78
C PRO A 145 2.54 13.17 -12.05
N GLU A 146 2.80 14.27 -12.78
CA GLU A 146 2.12 14.58 -14.03
C GLU A 146 2.52 13.61 -15.17
N ASP A 147 3.77 13.16 -15.21
CA ASP A 147 4.26 12.19 -16.18
C ASP A 147 3.51 10.87 -16.05
N LEU A 148 3.39 10.35 -14.82
CA LEU A 148 2.62 9.14 -14.52
C LEU A 148 1.15 9.30 -14.92
N VAL A 149 0.54 10.46 -14.65
CA VAL A 149 -0.84 10.76 -15.03
C VAL A 149 -1.02 10.74 -16.55
N ASN A 150 -0.06 11.26 -17.31
CA ASN A 150 -0.10 11.27 -18.76
C ASN A 150 0.02 9.86 -19.34
N ASP A 151 0.91 9.03 -18.79
CA ASP A 151 1.06 7.63 -19.21
C ASP A 151 -0.21 6.81 -18.96
N ILE A 152 -0.82 6.96 -17.79
CA ILE A 152 -2.11 6.32 -17.46
C ILE A 152 -3.19 6.73 -18.47
N LYS A 153 -3.29 8.04 -18.78
CA LYS A 153 -4.28 8.54 -19.75
C LYS A 153 -4.04 8.02 -21.17
N LYS A 154 -2.78 7.80 -21.55
CA LYS A 154 -2.41 7.25 -22.86
C LYS A 154 -2.81 5.78 -22.95
N LEU A 155 -2.46 4.97 -21.94
CA LEU A 155 -2.80 3.55 -21.88
C LEU A 155 -4.30 3.30 -21.80
N TYR A 156 -5.05 4.11 -21.04
CA TYR A 156 -6.51 3.95 -20.91
C TYR A 156 -7.28 4.19 -22.22
N LYS A 157 -6.69 4.91 -23.17
CA LYS A 157 -7.30 5.20 -24.48
C LYS A 157 -6.88 4.21 -25.57
N ALA A 158 -5.88 3.38 -25.31
CA ALA A 158 -5.33 2.40 -26.25
C ALA A 158 -6.23 1.16 -26.32
#